data_AF-A0A7X8MJ42-F1
#
_entry.id   AF-A0A7X8MJ42-F1
#
_cell.length_a   1.000
_cell.length_b   1.000
_cell.length_c   1.000
_cell.angle_alpha   90.00
_cell.angle_beta   90.00
_cell.angle_gamma   90.00
#
_symmetry.space_group_name_H-M   'P 1'
#
loop_
_entity.id
_entity.type
_entity.pdbx_description
1 polymer ?
#
loop_
_entity_poly.entity_id
_entity_poly.type
_entity_poly.pdbx_seq_one_letter_code
_entity_poly.pdbx_strand_id
1 'polypeptide(L)' 'GLGLSIAKWITERHDGHIEILSRENIGTRITLRLPAAPGEE' A
#
# COMPACT_ATOMS: atom_id res chain seq x y z
N GLY A 1 -9.72 -8.56 -10.43
CA GLY A 1 -8.97 -9.46 -9.54
C GLY A 1 -9.08 -8.98 -8.12
N LEU A 2 -9.09 -9.89 -7.14
CA LEU A 2 -9.38 -9.55 -5.73
C LEU A 2 -8.16 -9.05 -4.93
N GLY A 3 -6.94 -9.34 -5.39
CA GLY A 3 -5.71 -9.05 -4.64
C GLY A 3 -5.52 -7.57 -4.30
N LEU A 4 -5.63 -6.67 -5.28
CA LEU A 4 -5.43 -5.23 -5.04
C LEU A 4 -6.52 -4.62 -4.16
N SER A 5 -7.78 -5.05 -4.32
CA SER A 5 -8.88 -4.59 -3.46
C SER A 5 -8.70 -5.03 -2.01
N ILE A 6 -8.22 -6.26 -1.78
CA ILE A 6 -7.90 -6.75 -0.43
C ILE A 6 -6.72 -5.97 0.15
N ALA A 7 -5.62 -5.80 -0.61
CA ALA A 7 -4.46 -5.05 -0.15
C ALA A 7 -4.80 -3.60 0.21
N LYS A 8 -5.64 -2.93 -0.60
CA LYS A 8 -6.16 -1.59 -0.32
C LYS A 8 -6.93 -1.57 1.00
N TRP A 9 -7.90 -2.47 1.17
CA TRP A 9 -8.69 -2.55 2.38
C TRP A 9 -7.85 -2.80 3.63
N ILE A 10 -6.88 -3.73 3.56
CA ILE A 10 -5.95 -4.00 4.67
C ILE A 10 -5.17 -2.74 5.01
N THR A 11 -4.59 -2.06 4.02
CA THR A 11 -3.74 -0.89 4.22
C THR A 11 -4.53 0.27 4.84
N GLU A 12 -5.72 0.57 4.31
CA GLU A 12 -6.61 1.62 4.84
C GLU A 12 -7.08 1.33 6.26
N ARG A 13 -7.27 0.04 6.61
CA ARG A 13 -7.64 -0.37 7.98
C ARG A 13 -6.51 -0.20 9.00
N HIS A 14 -5.27 -0.08 8.55
CA HIS A 14 -4.09 0.15 9.40
C HIS A 14 -3.61 1.61 9.31
N ASP A 15 -4.52 2.55 9.02
CA ASP A 15 -4.22 3.98 8.87
C ASP A 15 -3.12 4.28 7.84
N GLY A 16 -2.96 3.37 6.88
CA GLY A 16 -2.03 3.50 5.77
C GLY A 16 -2.69 3.97 4.49
N HIS A 17 -1.88 4.13 3.45
CA HIS A 17 -2.37 4.38 2.09
C HIS A 17 -1.51 3.66 1.03
N ILE A 18 -2.06 3.57 -0.18
CA ILE A 18 -1.40 2.94 -1.33
C ILE A 18 -1.15 3.99 -2.41
N GLU A 19 0.07 4.00 -2.95
CA GLU A 19 0.46 4.76 -4.14
C GLU A 19 0.76 3.79 -5.28
N ILE A 20 0.20 4.04 -6.47
CA ILE A 20 0.42 3.21 -7.66
C ILE A 20 1.01 4.08 -8.76
N LEU A 21 2.21 3.71 -9.20
CA LEU A 21 2.91 4.34 -10.32
C LEU A 21 3.12 3.29 -11.41
N SER A 22 2.45 3.43 -12.53
CA SER A 22 2.63 2.55 -13.68
C SER A 22 3.19 3.33 -14.87
N ARG A 23 4.17 2.73 -15.55
CA ARG A 23 4.72 3.24 -16.80
C ARG A 23 4.70 2.12 -17.82
N GLU A 24 4.08 2.39 -18.96
CA GLU A 24 4.03 1.45 -20.06
C GLU A 24 5.44 1.03 -20.49
N ASN A 25 5.62 -0.24 -20.84
CA ASN A 25 6.90 -0.85 -21.23
C ASN A 25 8.01 -0.81 -20.15
N ILE A 26 7.72 -0.36 -18.93
CA ILE A 26 8.66 -0.34 -17.79
C ILE A 26 8.12 -1.21 -16.65
N GLY A 27 6.84 -1.07 -16.32
CA GLY A 27 6.17 -1.83 -15.28
C GLY A 27 5.38 -0.98 -14.29
N THR A 28 4.89 -1.63 -13.24
CA THR A 28 4.08 -1.02 -12.18
C THR A 28 4.80 -1.11 -10.84
N ARG A 29 4.95 0.01 -10.15
CA ARG A 29 5.38 0.09 -8.76
C ARG A 29 4.19 0.39 -7.87
N ILE A 30 4.02 -0.42 -6.84
CA ILE A 30 2.99 -0.25 -5.81
C ILE A 30 3.72 0.00 -4.49
N THR A 31 3.43 1.12 -3.84
CA THR A 31 3.99 1.50 -2.54
C THR A 31 2.88 1.46 -1.50
N LEU A 32 3.09 0.75 -0.41
CA LEU A 32 2.22 0.77 0.77
C LEU A 32 2.93 1.59 1.84
N ARG A 33 2.25 2.63 2.35
CA ARG A 33 2.75 3.41 3.49
C ARG A 33 1.89 3.10 4.70
N LEU A 34 2.54 2.67 5.77
CA LEU A 34 1.92 2.38 7.05
C LEU A 34 2.55 3.28 8.12
N PRO A 35 1.81 3.69 9.16
CA PRO A 35 2.39 4.31 10.33
C PRO A 35 3.49 3.40 10.91
N ALA A 36 4.56 4.01 11.44
CA ALA A 36 5.53 3.27 12.22
C ALA A 36 4.85 2.70 13.47
N ALA A 37 5.28 1.54 13.92
CA ALA A 37 4.86 1.03 15.22
C ALA A 37 5.19 2.08 16.31
N PRO A 38 4.33 2.26 17.32
CA PRO A 38 4.69 3.07 18.48
C PRO A 38 6.03 2.59 19.04
N GLY A 39 6.94 3.53 19.34
CA GLY A 39 8.19 3.17 20.02
C GLY A 39 7.87 2.54 21.37
N GLU A 40 8.55 1.46 21.71
CA GLU A 40 8.55 0.93 23.07
C GLU A 40 9.28 1.95 23.97
N GLU A 41 8.61 2.49 24.99
CA GLU A 41 9.20 3.33 26.04
C GLU A 41 9.96 2.50 27.09
#